data_AF-A0A0G1C5N5-F1
#
_entry.id   AF-A0A0G1C5N5-F1
#
_cell.length_a   1.000
_cell.length_b   1.000
_cell.length_c   1.000
_cell.angle_alpha   90.00
_cell.angle_beta   90.00
_cell.angle_gamma   90.00
#
_symmetry.space_group_name_H-M   'P 1'
#
loop_
_entity.id
_entity.type
_entity.pdbx_description
1 polymer ?
#
loop_
_entity_poly.entity_id
_entity_poly.type
_entity_poly.pdbx_seq_one_letter_code
_entity_poly.pdbx_strand_id
1 'polypeptide(L)'
;MDPVKFDWNEFAKNKQKLMKFYSRRDRILARVTTIFFFFGFFVALAAVLSIPKTYNIVIFSLYLVLVFIRRVGLKTRAFGQVTDSEGNPLSFSLIKVFSADLKNQITQRATDKYGRYFCLVPNGSYCVTIERKLEDGSYTQIFASEPISINAGIIKKDFKVGLPIELPANDSSAKLGE
;
A
#
# COMPACT_ATOMS: atom_id res chain seq x y z
N MET A 1 24.82 30.52 -25.81
CA MET A 1 24.13 30.47 -24.50
C MET A 1 23.61 29.06 -24.34
N ASP A 2 24.28 28.24 -23.51
CA ASP A 2 23.82 26.87 -23.27
C ASP A 2 22.58 26.88 -22.38
N PRO A 3 21.53 26.10 -22.74
CA PRO A 3 20.31 26.03 -21.94
C PRO A 3 20.65 25.47 -20.56
N VAL A 4 20.19 26.18 -19.52
CA VAL A 4 20.34 25.81 -18.11
C VAL A 4 19.97 24.35 -17.95
N LYS A 5 20.97 23.51 -17.64
CA LYS A 5 20.84 22.05 -17.57
C LYS A 5 19.82 21.74 -16.49
N PHE A 6 18.62 21.31 -16.90
CA PHE A 6 17.53 20.95 -15.99
C PHE A 6 18.06 19.95 -14.94
N ASP A 7 18.00 20.33 -13.67
CA ASP A 7 18.49 19.50 -12.57
C ASP A 7 17.50 18.38 -12.28
N TRP A 8 17.70 17.26 -13.00
CA TRP A 8 16.93 16.04 -12.84
C TRP A 8 16.98 15.48 -11.41
N ASN A 9 18.03 15.77 -10.65
CA ASN A 9 18.21 15.28 -9.29
C ASN A 9 17.28 16.04 -8.32
N GLU A 10 17.22 17.37 -8.42
CA GLU A 10 16.27 18.16 -7.64
C GLU A 10 14.81 17.84 -7.98
N PHE A 11 14.49 17.69 -9.26
CA PHE A 11 13.14 17.33 -9.69
C PHE A 11 12.71 15.94 -9.18
N ALA A 12 13.62 14.97 -9.20
CA ALA A 12 13.38 13.63 -8.66
C ALA A 12 13.17 13.66 -7.13
N LYS A 13 14.01 14.40 -6.38
CA LYS A 13 13.88 14.58 -4.92
C LYS A 13 12.55 15.24 -4.54
N ASN A 14 12.09 16.22 -5.32
CA ASN A 14 10.83 16.91 -5.04
C ASN A 14 9.60 16.02 -5.32
N LYS A 15 9.62 15.23 -6.40
CA LYS A 15 8.52 14.29 -6.71
C LYS A 15 8.33 13.18 -5.69
N GLN A 16 9.42 12.69 -5.08
CA GLN A 16 9.33 11.66 -4.03
C GLN A 16 8.59 12.17 -2.77
N LYS A 17 8.79 13.44 -2.39
CA LYS A 17 8.07 14.05 -1.26
C LYS A 17 6.58 14.19 -1.53
N LEU A 18 6.18 14.52 -2.76
CA LEU A 18 4.77 14.69 -3.15
C LEU A 18 3.94 13.39 -2.97
N MET A 19 4.55 12.22 -3.11
CA MET A 19 3.85 10.92 -3.02
C MET A 19 3.32 10.61 -1.60
N LYS A 20 4.01 11.05 -0.54
CA LYS A 20 3.56 10.88 0.86
C LYS A 20 2.31 11.70 1.18
N PHE A 21 2.10 12.83 0.51
CA PHE A 21 0.99 13.75 0.78
C PHE A 21 -0.36 13.23 0.27
N TYR A 22 -0.37 12.52 -0.86
CA TYR A 22 -1.62 12.09 -1.49
C TYR A 22 -2.39 11.07 -0.62
N SER A 23 -1.68 10.11 0.01
CA SER A 23 -2.32 9.09 0.85
C SER A 23 -2.90 9.61 2.16
N ARG A 24 -2.31 10.66 2.76
CA ARG A 24 -2.84 11.25 4.00
C ARG A 24 -4.11 12.03 3.71
N ARG A 25 -4.13 12.78 2.61
CA ARG A 25 -5.31 13.53 2.16
C ARG A 25 -6.48 12.60 1.84
N ASP A 26 -6.26 11.51 1.11
CA ASP A 26 -7.33 10.54 0.80
C ASP A 26 -8.01 10.01 2.08
N ARG A 27 -7.23 9.69 3.12
CA ARG A 27 -7.76 9.19 4.40
C ARG A 27 -8.53 10.28 5.17
N ILE A 28 -8.05 11.53 5.12
CA ILE A 28 -8.72 12.68 5.72
C ILE A 28 -10.02 12.99 4.96
N LEU A 29 -9.99 13.06 3.63
CA LEU A 29 -11.16 13.25 2.78
C LEU A 29 -12.20 12.18 3.05
N ALA A 30 -11.81 10.89 3.09
CA ALA A 30 -12.74 9.81 3.39
C ALA A 30 -13.41 9.99 4.77
N ARG A 31 -12.67 10.43 5.79
CA ARG A 31 -13.22 10.72 7.12
C ARG A 31 -14.19 11.90 7.08
N VAL A 32 -13.80 13.00 6.45
CA VAL A 32 -14.65 14.20 6.31
C VAL A 32 -15.92 13.89 5.53
N THR A 33 -15.83 13.23 4.37
CA THR A 33 -17.00 12.80 3.58
C THR A 33 -17.92 11.88 4.36
N THR A 34 -17.37 11.02 5.23
CA THR A 34 -18.20 10.14 6.07
C THR A 34 -18.98 10.93 7.12
N ILE A 35 -18.36 11.94 7.75
CA ILE A 35 -19.03 12.82 8.70
C ILE A 35 -20.14 13.61 8.01
N PHE A 36 -19.84 14.22 6.86
CA PHE A 36 -20.84 14.95 6.05
C PHE A 36 -21.98 14.05 5.59
N PHE A 37 -21.70 12.79 5.26
CA PHE A 37 -22.72 11.84 4.85
C PHE A 37 -23.70 11.53 5.98
N PHE A 38 -23.21 11.22 7.19
CA PHE A 38 -24.08 10.99 8.35
C PHE A 38 -24.85 12.25 8.74
N PHE A 39 -24.20 13.42 8.68
CA PHE A 39 -24.86 14.69 8.92
C PHE A 39 -26.02 14.92 7.93
N GLY A 40 -25.79 14.75 6.63
CA GLY A 40 -26.83 14.83 5.61
C GLY A 40 -27.94 13.81 5.79
N PHE A 41 -27.63 12.59 6.24
CA PHE A 41 -28.62 11.57 6.58
C PHE A 41 -29.55 12.00 7.71
N PHE A 42 -29.01 12.58 8.80
CA PHE A 42 -29.83 13.08 9.91
C PHE A 42 -30.69 14.28 9.50
N VAL A 43 -30.15 15.18 8.67
CA VAL A 43 -30.92 16.30 8.11
C VAL A 43 -32.08 15.78 7.25
N ALA A 44 -31.83 14.79 6.38
CA ALA A 44 -32.87 14.17 5.56
C ALA A 44 -33.93 13.46 6.43
N LEU A 45 -33.52 12.78 7.51
CA LEU A 45 -34.43 12.15 8.46
C LEU A 45 -35.34 13.18 9.15
N ALA A 46 -34.75 14.28 9.66
CA ALA A 46 -35.52 15.36 10.27
C ALA A 46 -36.49 16.02 9.27
N ALA A 47 -36.06 16.21 8.02
CA ALA A 47 -36.91 16.77 6.97
C ALA A 47 -38.16 15.92 6.67
N VAL A 48 -38.01 14.58 6.63
CA VAL A 48 -39.15 13.66 6.47
C VAL A 48 -40.09 13.69 7.68
N LEU A 49 -39.54 13.78 8.90
CA LEU A 49 -40.34 13.84 10.13
C LEU A 49 -41.13 15.15 10.27
N SER A 50 -40.53 16.29 9.91
CA SER A 50 -41.21 17.59 9.99
C SER A 50 -42.21 17.79 8.86
N ILE A 51 -41.84 17.40 7.63
CA ILE A 51 -42.63 17.67 6.42
C ILE A 51 -42.58 16.43 5.50
N PRO A 52 -43.51 15.47 5.65
CA PRO A 52 -43.55 14.27 4.82
C PRO A 52 -44.12 14.61 3.43
N LYS A 53 -43.27 15.19 2.58
CA LYS A 53 -43.54 15.44 1.17
C LYS A 53 -42.80 14.43 0.31
N THR A 54 -43.31 14.19 -0.90
CA THR A 54 -42.79 13.20 -1.84
C THR A 54 -41.29 13.40 -2.13
N TYR A 55 -40.83 14.65 -2.26
CA TYR A 55 -39.42 14.95 -2.48
C TYR A 55 -38.52 14.56 -1.30
N ASN A 56 -38.93 14.83 -0.06
CA ASN A 56 -38.16 14.46 1.15
C ASN A 56 -38.05 12.94 1.29
N ILE A 57 -39.14 12.21 0.97
CA ILE A 57 -39.15 10.74 0.98
C ILE A 57 -38.19 10.17 -0.07
N VAL A 58 -38.16 10.73 -1.28
CA VAL A 58 -37.23 10.31 -2.34
C VAL A 58 -35.78 10.60 -1.96
N ILE A 59 -35.49 11.76 -1.37
CA ILE A 59 -34.15 12.10 -0.88
C ILE A 59 -33.70 11.12 0.22
N PHE A 60 -34.58 10.85 1.20
CA PHE A 60 -34.29 9.93 2.29
C PHE A 60 -34.08 8.49 1.80
N SER A 61 -34.90 8.00 0.87
CA SER A 61 -34.74 6.66 0.30
C SER A 61 -33.42 6.50 -0.46
N LEU A 62 -32.99 7.54 -1.21
CA LEU A 62 -31.67 7.57 -1.85
C LEU A 62 -30.53 7.42 -0.83
N TYR A 63 -30.58 8.18 0.26
CA TYR A 63 -29.61 8.05 1.34
C TYR A 63 -29.59 6.63 1.95
N LEU A 64 -30.75 6.01 2.11
CA LEU A 64 -30.89 4.65 2.64
C LEU A 64 -30.24 3.61 1.70
N VAL A 65 -30.44 3.75 0.39
CA VAL A 65 -29.76 2.93 -0.63
C VAL A 65 -28.25 3.12 -0.58
N LEU A 66 -27.75 4.35 -0.45
CA LEU A 66 -26.31 4.62 -0.32
C LEU A 66 -25.72 4.01 0.95
N VAL A 67 -26.41 4.09 2.10
CA VAL A 67 -26.02 3.41 3.34
C VAL A 67 -25.95 1.89 3.11
N PHE A 68 -26.96 1.33 2.45
CA PHE A 68 -27.03 -0.10 2.16
C PHE A 68 -25.88 -0.57 1.28
N ILE A 69 -25.63 0.10 0.15
CA ILE A 69 -24.49 -0.19 -0.74
C ILE A 69 -23.18 -0.07 0.02
N ARG A 70 -23.03 0.96 0.87
CA ARG A 70 -21.82 1.17 1.67
C ARG A 70 -21.63 0.08 2.74
N ARG A 71 -22.73 -0.44 3.32
CA ARG A 71 -22.73 -1.55 4.29
C ARG A 71 -22.38 -2.88 3.65
N VAL A 72 -22.97 -3.16 2.48
CA VAL A 72 -22.72 -4.37 1.68
C VAL A 72 -21.35 -4.31 0.97
N GLY A 73 -20.75 -3.10 0.94
CA GLY A 73 -19.45 -2.75 0.37
C GLY A 73 -18.49 -3.91 0.13
N LEU A 74 -18.32 -4.21 -1.16
CA LEU A 74 -17.36 -5.13 -1.80
C LEU A 74 -16.03 -5.23 -1.04
N LYS A 75 -15.94 -6.17 -0.11
CA LYS A 75 -14.70 -6.53 0.58
C LYS A 75 -13.92 -7.53 -0.28
N THR A 76 -13.23 -7.04 -1.30
CA THR A 76 -12.14 -7.80 -1.95
C THR A 76 -10.85 -7.02 -1.81
N ARG A 77 -10.32 -6.94 -0.57
CA ARG A 77 -8.89 -6.63 -0.41
C ARG A 77 -8.10 -7.86 -0.82
N ALA A 78 -7.78 -7.91 -2.11
CA ALA A 78 -6.88 -8.92 -2.66
C ALA A 78 -5.42 -8.43 -2.67
N PHE A 79 -5.14 -7.27 -2.06
CA PHE A 79 -3.79 -6.69 -1.97
C PHE A 79 -3.26 -6.80 -0.53
N GLY A 80 -1.97 -7.11 -0.40
CA GLY A 80 -1.22 -6.94 0.86
C GLY A 80 -0.61 -5.53 0.94
N GLN A 81 -0.23 -5.09 2.14
CA GLN A 81 0.42 -3.80 2.33
C GLN A 81 1.78 -3.95 3.05
N VAL A 82 2.79 -3.23 2.55
CA VAL A 82 4.10 -3.09 3.19
C VAL A 82 4.16 -1.73 3.88
N THR A 83 4.50 -1.76 5.16
CA THR A 83 4.61 -0.59 6.02
C THR A 83 5.93 -0.59 6.76
N ASP A 84 6.48 0.59 6.99
CA ASP A 84 7.65 0.78 7.85
C ASP A 84 7.27 0.58 9.32
N SER A 85 8.26 0.46 10.20
CA SER A 85 8.09 0.35 11.66
C SER A 85 7.29 1.54 12.23
N GLU A 86 7.43 2.72 11.63
CA GLU A 86 6.68 3.94 11.95
C GLU A 86 5.23 3.95 11.42
N GLY A 87 4.79 2.91 10.72
CA GLY A 87 3.45 2.81 10.12
C GLY A 87 3.27 3.61 8.83
N ASN A 88 4.35 4.17 8.28
CA ASN A 88 4.33 4.83 6.97
C ASN A 88 4.36 3.77 5.83
N PRO A 89 3.51 3.89 4.79
CA PRO A 89 3.52 2.93 3.69
C PRO A 89 4.85 3.00 2.91
N LEU A 90 5.43 1.84 2.60
CA LEU A 90 6.70 1.76 1.89
C LEU A 90 6.47 1.75 0.37
N SER A 91 6.50 2.92 -0.25
CA SER A 91 6.28 3.08 -1.69
C SER A 91 7.46 2.56 -2.52
N PHE A 92 7.16 1.89 -3.63
CA PHE A 92 8.15 1.38 -4.60
C PHE A 92 9.18 0.40 -4.02
N SER A 93 8.80 -0.36 -3.00
CA SER A 93 9.60 -1.50 -2.53
C SER A 93 9.42 -2.69 -3.47
N LEU A 94 10.49 -3.47 -3.64
CA LEU A 94 10.44 -4.68 -4.45
C LEU A 94 10.10 -5.87 -3.56
N ILE A 95 9.07 -6.62 -3.93
CA ILE A 95 8.69 -7.85 -3.25
C ILE A 95 9.09 -9.00 -4.16
N LYS A 96 10.02 -9.82 -3.69
CA LYS A 96 10.46 -11.04 -4.36
C LYS A 96 9.89 -12.23 -3.60
N VAL A 97 9.28 -13.16 -4.33
CA VAL A 97 8.70 -14.38 -3.76
C VAL A 97 9.51 -15.56 -4.27
N PHE A 98 10.01 -16.35 -3.34
CA PHE A 98 10.79 -17.56 -3.58
C PHE A 98 9.97 -18.79 -3.15
N SER A 99 10.04 -19.87 -3.92
CA SER A 99 9.49 -21.16 -3.46
C SER A 99 10.36 -21.70 -2.32
N ALA A 100 9.74 -22.16 -1.24
CA ALA A 100 10.46 -22.78 -0.12
C ALA A 100 11.12 -24.10 -0.54
N ASP A 101 10.53 -24.81 -1.50
CA ASP A 101 10.94 -26.15 -1.93
C ASP A 101 12.10 -26.10 -2.93
N LEU A 102 11.99 -25.25 -3.96
CA LEU A 102 13.01 -25.15 -5.02
C LEU A 102 14.00 -24.00 -4.82
N LYS A 103 13.80 -23.12 -3.83
CA LYS A 103 14.53 -21.85 -3.65
C LYS A 103 14.59 -20.95 -4.90
N ASN A 104 13.77 -21.23 -5.90
CA ASN A 104 13.70 -20.46 -7.14
C ASN A 104 12.82 -19.23 -6.94
N GLN A 105 13.23 -18.12 -7.56
CA GLN A 105 12.43 -16.91 -7.62
C GLN A 105 11.22 -17.16 -8.52
N ILE A 106 10.02 -17.08 -7.94
CA ILE A 106 8.77 -17.34 -8.63
C ILE A 106 8.27 -16.06 -9.29
N THR A 107 8.29 -14.95 -8.55
CA THR A 107 7.81 -13.68 -9.07
C THR A 107 8.42 -12.50 -8.32
N GLN A 108 8.46 -11.36 -9.00
CA GLN A 108 8.82 -10.08 -8.43
C GLN A 108 7.78 -9.02 -8.78
N ARG A 109 7.40 -8.21 -7.80
CA ARG A 109 6.45 -7.12 -7.95
C ARG A 109 6.89 -5.91 -7.16
N ALA A 110 6.80 -4.73 -7.77
CA ALA A 110 6.99 -3.48 -7.06
C ALA A 110 5.69 -3.08 -6.34
N THR A 111 5.80 -2.51 -5.14
CA THR A 111 4.68 -1.90 -4.45
C THR A 111 4.29 -0.57 -5.10
N ASP A 112 3.00 -0.26 -5.06
CA ASP A 112 2.47 1.03 -5.51
C ASP A 112 2.85 2.17 -4.54
N LYS A 113 2.52 3.41 -4.89
CA LYS A 113 2.69 4.63 -4.06
C LYS A 113 2.10 4.52 -2.65
N TYR A 114 1.17 3.59 -2.44
CA TYR A 114 0.54 3.31 -1.14
C TYR A 114 1.16 2.13 -0.38
N GLY A 115 2.28 1.57 -0.85
CA GLY A 115 2.89 0.35 -0.30
C GLY A 115 2.07 -0.91 -0.53
N ARG A 116 1.07 -0.86 -1.41
CA ARG A 116 0.20 -2.00 -1.72
C ARG A 116 0.85 -2.87 -2.78
N TYR A 117 0.71 -4.18 -2.66
CA TYR A 117 1.13 -5.12 -3.68
C TYR A 117 0.06 -6.16 -3.96
N PHE A 118 0.09 -6.66 -5.19
CA PHE A 118 -0.76 -7.75 -5.64
C PHE A 118 0.14 -8.86 -6.17
N CYS A 119 0.15 -9.99 -5.47
CA CYS A 119 0.97 -11.13 -5.82
C CYS A 119 0.11 -12.39 -5.89
N LEU A 120 -0.13 -12.86 -7.12
CA LEU A 120 -0.77 -14.13 -7.41
C LEU A 120 0.30 -15.21 -7.43
N VAL A 121 0.13 -16.23 -6.59
CA VAL A 121 1.00 -17.41 -6.57
C VAL A 121 0.13 -18.64 -6.36
N PRO A 122 0.46 -19.79 -6.98
CA PRO A 122 -0.28 -21.01 -6.75
C PRO A 122 -0.17 -21.46 -5.29
N ASN A 123 -0.98 -22.44 -4.90
CA ASN A 123 -0.95 -22.92 -3.52
C ASN A 123 0.36 -23.66 -3.24
N GLY A 124 1.04 -23.28 -2.16
CA GLY A 124 2.37 -23.78 -1.85
C GLY A 124 3.07 -22.99 -0.74
N SER A 125 4.28 -23.39 -0.41
CA SER A 125 5.12 -22.73 0.60
C SER A 125 6.08 -21.76 -0.05
N TYR A 126 6.08 -20.50 0.41
CA TYR A 126 6.89 -19.43 -0.17
C TYR A 126 7.59 -18.58 0.87
N CYS A 127 8.83 -18.20 0.58
CA CYS A 127 9.57 -17.18 1.32
C CYS A 127 9.43 -15.85 0.58
N VAL A 128 9.04 -14.79 1.29
CA VAL A 128 8.94 -13.44 0.74
C VAL A 128 10.10 -12.59 1.24
N THR A 129 10.83 -11.96 0.34
CA THR A 129 11.81 -10.92 0.68
C THR A 129 11.34 -9.57 0.17
N ILE A 130 11.63 -8.53 0.95
CA ILE A 130 11.25 -7.15 0.65
C ILE A 130 12.53 -6.33 0.55
N GLU A 131 12.65 -5.61 -0.55
CA GLU A 131 13.75 -4.70 -0.82
C GLU A 131 13.26 -3.26 -0.80
N ARG A 132 13.96 -2.41 -0.04
CA ARG A 132 13.71 -0.97 0.03
C ARG A 132 14.51 -0.28 -1.06
N LYS A 133 13.87 0.64 -1.77
CA LYS A 133 14.57 1.57 -2.65
C LYS A 133 15.27 2.65 -1.80
N LEU A 134 16.59 2.77 -1.95
CA LEU A 134 17.40 3.84 -1.36
C LEU A 134 17.34 5.12 -2.21
N GLU A 135 17.78 6.24 -1.64
CA GLU A 135 17.80 7.55 -2.32
C GLU A 135 18.69 7.54 -3.58
N ASP A 136 19.75 6.73 -3.56
CA ASP A 136 20.68 6.52 -4.68
C ASP A 136 20.08 5.68 -5.84
N GLY A 137 18.84 5.21 -5.69
CA GLY A 137 18.15 4.38 -6.68
C GLY A 137 18.43 2.88 -6.57
N SER A 138 19.42 2.48 -5.76
CA SER A 138 19.72 1.08 -5.42
C SER A 138 18.65 0.46 -4.52
N TYR A 139 18.58 -0.88 -4.52
CA TYR A 139 17.65 -1.65 -3.68
C TYR A 139 18.43 -2.43 -2.63
N THR A 140 18.02 -2.34 -1.37
CA THR A 140 18.61 -3.11 -0.26
C THR A 140 17.55 -4.02 0.34
N GLN A 141 17.91 -5.29 0.55
CA GLN A 141 17.05 -6.23 1.24
C GLN A 141 16.90 -5.83 2.71
N ILE A 142 15.67 -5.51 3.11
CA ILE A 142 15.35 -5.04 4.46
C ILE A 142 14.59 -6.09 5.26
N PHE A 143 14.04 -7.11 4.60
CA PHE A 143 13.24 -8.13 5.25
C PHE A 143 13.27 -9.45 4.48
N ALA A 144 13.36 -10.55 5.22
CA ALA A 144 13.10 -11.89 4.74
C ALA A 144 12.09 -12.54 5.69
N SER A 145 11.03 -13.10 5.14
CA SER A 145 10.07 -13.89 5.92
C SER A 145 10.48 -15.35 5.98
N GLU A 146 10.13 -16.00 7.07
CA GLU A 146 10.02 -17.45 7.16
C GLU A 146 9.05 -18.02 6.11
N PRO A 147 9.16 -19.30 5.74
CA PRO A 147 8.28 -19.92 4.75
C PRO A 147 6.81 -19.82 5.17
N ILE A 148 6.01 -19.13 4.35
CA ILE A 148 4.57 -18.96 4.55
C ILE A 148 3.84 -19.92 3.60
N SER A 149 2.96 -20.75 4.14
CA SER A 149 2.06 -21.58 3.34
C SER A 149 0.86 -20.75 2.86
N ILE A 150 0.62 -20.74 1.55
CA ILE A 150 -0.45 -19.99 0.90
C ILE A 150 -1.42 -20.99 0.27
N ASN A 151 -2.71 -20.88 0.61
CA ASN A 151 -3.77 -21.79 0.13
C ASN A 151 -4.87 -21.08 -0.70
N ALA A 152 -4.76 -19.75 -0.85
CA ALA A 152 -5.80 -18.92 -1.47
C ALA A 152 -5.38 -18.27 -2.80
N GLY A 153 -4.29 -18.74 -3.42
CA GLY A 153 -3.79 -18.19 -4.69
C GLY A 153 -3.21 -16.76 -4.64
N ILE A 154 -3.21 -16.11 -3.46
CA ILE A 154 -2.85 -14.70 -3.28
C ILE A 154 -2.11 -14.50 -1.96
N ILE A 155 -1.02 -13.74 -1.99
CA ILE A 155 -0.32 -13.29 -0.79
C ILE A 155 -1.00 -12.03 -0.24
N LYS A 156 -1.82 -12.17 0.80
CA LYS A 156 -2.56 -11.06 1.44
C LYS A 156 -1.91 -10.56 2.74
N LYS A 157 -0.66 -10.94 3.02
CA LYS A 157 -0.02 -10.67 4.31
C LYS A 157 0.49 -9.23 4.36
N ASP A 158 0.17 -8.54 5.44
CA ASP A 158 0.73 -7.22 5.72
C ASP A 158 2.12 -7.40 6.35
N PHE A 159 3.12 -6.74 5.77
CA PHE A 159 4.49 -6.81 6.25
C PHE A 159 4.87 -5.49 6.91
N LYS A 160 5.30 -5.57 8.17
CA LYS A 160 5.94 -4.45 8.88
C LYS A 160 7.44 -4.66 8.79
N VAL A 161 8.15 -3.74 8.16
CA VAL A 161 9.59 -3.85 7.98
C VAL A 161 10.29 -2.83 8.86
N GLY A 162 11.28 -3.28 9.64
CA GLY A 162 12.18 -2.43 10.41
C GLY A 162 13.38 -1.95 9.59
N LEU A 163 14.31 -1.25 10.25
CA LEU A 163 15.58 -0.79 9.68
C LEU A 163 16.34 -1.92 8.97
N PRO A 164 17.19 -1.58 7.97
CA PRO A 164 17.92 -2.57 7.19
C PRO A 164 18.65 -3.55 8.12
N ILE A 165 18.57 -4.84 7.80
CA ILE A 165 19.49 -5.81 8.35
C ILE A 165 20.85 -5.39 7.79
N GLU A 166 21.78 -4.94 8.64
CA GLU A 166 23.18 -4.78 8.26
C GLU A 166 23.65 -6.15 7.76
N LEU A 167 23.77 -6.28 6.44
CA LEU A 167 24.47 -7.42 5.86
C LEU A 167 25.90 -7.34 6.40
N PRO A 168 26.46 -8.41 6.99
CA PRO A 168 27.86 -8.41 7.40
C PRO A 168 28.69 -8.01 6.18
N ALA A 169 29.54 -6.99 6.37
CA ALA A 169 30.43 -6.49 5.35
C ALA A 169 31.13 -7.68 4.69
N ASN A 170 30.97 -7.78 3.37
CA ASN A 170 31.65 -8.77 2.55
C ASN A 170 33.16 -8.54 2.71
N ASP A 171 33.77 -9.28 3.63
CA ASP A 171 35.20 -9.22 3.91
C ASP A 171 35.95 -9.78 2.70
N SER A 172 36.23 -8.87 1.76
CA SER A 172 36.91 -9.12 0.50
C SER A 172 38.43 -9.08 0.69
N SER A 173 38.92 -9.38 1.90
CA SER A 173 40.34 -9.32 2.28
C SER A 173 40.91 -10.69 2.65
N ALA A 174 40.65 -11.70 1.83
CA ALA A 174 41.35 -12.99 1.93
C ALA A 174 41.62 -13.57 0.55
N LYS A 175 42.65 -13.05 -0.13
CA LYS A 175 43.57 -13.76 -1.05
C LYS A 175 44.47 -12.76 -1.78
N LEU A 176 45.65 -12.48 -1.22
CA LEU A 176 46.92 -12.52 -1.96
C LEU A 176 48.05 -12.54 -0.92
N GLY A 177 48.57 -13.73 -0.68
CA GLY A 177 49.58 -14.00 0.32
C GLY A 177 49.88 -15.47 0.31
N GLU A 178 50.51 -15.91 -0.78
CA GLU A 178 51.55 -16.94 -0.89
C GLU A 178 51.96 -17.09 -2.36
#